data_AF-A0A1M5G8Y4-F1
#
_entry.id   AF-A0A1M5G8Y4-F1
#
_cell.length_a   1.000
_cell.length_b   1.000
_cell.length_c   1.000
_cell.angle_alpha   90.00
_cell.angle_beta   90.00
_cell.angle_gamma   90.00
#
_symmetry.space_group_name_H-M   'P 1'
#
loop_
_entity.id
_entity.type
_entity.pdbx_description
1 polymer ?
#
loop_
_entity_poly.entity_id
_entity_poly.type
_entity_poly.pdbx_seq_one_letter_code
_entity_poly.pdbx_strand_id
1 'polypeptide(L)'
;DRVGRGKDRQVNMRFLAMANHYVFDPAFCNPAAGWEKGQVEKNVQDARHRLWQLMPSFPDLAALNDWLEQRCVALWTEIPHAALPGSVADVWAAEQAALMPLPPAFDGFVELSKRVSPTCLISFEHEEDQETIRGIVSPTNVTASRHHLRTAR
;
A
#
# COMPACT_ATOMS: atom_id res chain seq x y z
N ASP A 1 -14.12 -5.86 6.75
CA ASP A 1 -13.05 -5.97 7.77
C ASP A 1 -13.55 -5.40 9.08
N ARG A 2 -13.45 -6.18 10.16
CA ARG A 2 -13.87 -5.76 11.51
C ARG A 2 -12.66 -5.66 12.43
N VAL A 3 -12.61 -4.56 13.18
CA VAL A 3 -11.57 -4.30 14.18
C VAL A 3 -11.95 -4.99 15.49
N GLY A 4 -11.13 -5.94 15.93
CA GLY A 4 -11.26 -6.63 17.21
C GLY A 4 -10.55 -5.91 18.36
N ARG A 5 -10.35 -6.61 19.49
CA ARG A 5 -9.59 -6.06 20.63
C ARG A 5 -8.09 -6.06 20.30
N GLY A 6 -7.39 -4.98 20.63
CA GLY A 6 -5.95 -4.86 20.36
C GLY A 6 -5.63 -4.99 18.87
N LYS A 7 -4.74 -5.94 18.52
CA LYS A 7 -4.30 -6.17 17.14
C LYS A 7 -5.21 -7.09 16.33
N ASP A 8 -6.24 -7.68 16.95
CA ASP A 8 -7.12 -8.64 16.26
C ASP A 8 -7.89 -7.96 15.12
N ARG A 9 -7.88 -8.58 13.94
CA ARG A 9 -8.65 -8.14 12.77
C ARG A 9 -9.32 -9.32 12.11
N GLN A 10 -10.60 -9.14 11.75
CA GLN A 10 -11.22 -9.95 10.71
C GLN A 10 -10.89 -9.31 9.38
N VAL A 11 -10.00 -9.95 8.63
CA VAL A 11 -9.51 -9.48 7.33
C VAL A 11 -10.31 -10.11 6.19
N ASN A 12 -10.48 -9.36 5.11
CA ASN A 12 -11.05 -9.87 3.87
C ASN A 12 -10.29 -11.14 3.42
N MET A 13 -11.03 -12.18 3.03
CA MET A 13 -10.46 -13.44 2.55
C MET A 13 -9.48 -13.26 1.38
N ARG A 14 -9.72 -12.29 0.49
CA ARG A 14 -8.81 -11.98 -0.63
C ARG A 14 -7.50 -11.36 -0.15
N PHE A 15 -7.56 -10.53 0.90
CA PHE A 15 -6.36 -9.99 1.54
C PHE A 15 -5.56 -11.10 2.23
N LEU A 16 -6.23 -12.02 2.92
CA LEU A 16 -5.58 -13.20 3.49
C LEU A 16 -4.94 -14.09 2.41
N ALA A 17 -5.62 -14.29 1.28
CA ALA A 17 -5.06 -15.01 0.14
C ALA A 17 -3.81 -14.31 -0.44
N MET A 18 -3.81 -12.98 -0.51
CA MET A 18 -2.63 -12.20 -0.91
C MET A 18 -1.47 -12.36 0.08
N ALA A 19 -1.75 -12.30 1.38
CA ALA A 19 -0.75 -12.48 2.43
C ALA A 19 -0.11 -13.88 2.35
N ASN A 20 -0.91 -14.92 2.14
CA ASN A 20 -0.43 -16.28 1.92
C ASN A 20 0.37 -16.43 0.62
N HIS A 21 -0.05 -15.78 -0.47
CA HIS A 21 0.63 -15.82 -1.76
C HIS A 21 2.05 -15.25 -1.70
N TYR A 22 2.24 -14.15 -0.96
CA TYR A 22 3.54 -13.52 -0.75
C TYR A 22 4.23 -13.97 0.55
N VAL A 23 3.64 -14.92 1.28
CA VAL A 23 4.18 -15.52 2.51
C VAL A 23 4.59 -14.47 3.56
N PHE A 24 3.69 -13.53 3.85
CA PHE A 24 3.87 -12.58 4.96
C PHE A 24 2.71 -12.66 5.96
N ASP A 25 3.02 -12.37 7.23
CA ASP A 25 2.02 -12.28 8.30
C ASP A 25 1.58 -10.83 8.49
N PRO A 26 0.29 -10.49 8.29
CA PRO A 26 -0.18 -9.12 8.43
C PRO A 26 -0.24 -8.68 9.90
N ALA A 27 0.62 -7.74 10.28
CA ALA A 27 0.59 -7.11 11.60
C ALA A 27 -0.25 -5.82 11.58
N PHE A 28 -1.28 -5.74 12.43
CA PHE A 28 -2.13 -4.57 12.56
C PHE A 28 -1.78 -3.71 13.78
N CYS A 29 -1.88 -2.40 13.63
CA CYS A 29 -1.71 -1.45 14.72
C CYS A 29 -2.88 -1.53 15.71
N ASN A 30 -2.65 -1.20 16.97
CA ASN A 30 -3.70 -1.10 17.98
C ASN A 30 -4.62 0.11 17.69
N PRO A 31 -5.96 -0.05 17.78
CA PRO A 31 -6.88 1.07 17.67
C PRO A 31 -6.56 2.14 18.72
N ALA A 32 -6.59 3.41 18.32
CA ALA A 32 -6.25 4.56 19.16
C ALA A 32 -4.80 4.59 19.72
N ALA A 33 -3.90 3.74 19.23
CA ALA A 33 -2.48 3.76 19.59
C ALA A 33 -1.66 4.66 18.65
N GLY A 34 -1.90 5.98 18.71
CA GLY A 34 -1.19 6.95 17.86
C GLY A 34 0.34 6.92 18.01
N TRP A 35 0.85 6.43 19.14
CA TRP A 35 2.27 6.26 19.40
C TRP A 35 2.94 5.21 18.48
N GLU A 36 2.22 4.17 18.04
CA GLU A 36 2.74 3.19 17.07
C GLU A 36 2.93 3.83 15.69
N LYS A 37 2.06 4.79 15.35
CA LYS A 37 2.16 5.58 14.12
C LYS A 37 3.29 6.62 14.18
N GLY A 38 3.62 7.11 15.38
CA GLY A 38 4.65 8.14 15.60
C GLY A 38 6.03 7.76 15.06
N GLN A 39 6.39 6.47 15.08
CA GLN A 39 7.65 6.00 14.48
C GLN A 39 7.67 6.18 12.95
N VAL A 40 6.54 5.87 12.28
CA VAL A 40 6.40 6.04 10.84
C VAL A 40 6.39 7.53 10.48
N GLU A 41 5.62 8.34 11.20
CA GLU A 41 5.52 9.80 10.95
C GLU A 41 6.88 10.49 11.13
N LYS A 42 7.63 10.11 12.17
CA LYS A 42 9.00 10.60 12.38
C LYS A 42 9.93 10.22 11.24
N ASN A 43 9.91 8.97 10.78
CA ASN A 43 10.73 8.53 9.66
C ASN A 43 10.41 9.30 8.38
N VAL A 44 9.12 9.57 8.11
CA VAL A 44 8.70 10.39 6.96
C VAL A 44 9.22 11.81 7.09
N GLN A 45 9.12 12.42 8.27
CA GLN A 45 9.64 13.77 8.52
C GLN A 45 11.17 13.83 8.34
N ASP A 46 11.90 12.85 8.88
CA ASP A 46 13.35 12.76 8.78
C ASP A 46 13.80 12.55 7.32
N ALA A 47 13.13 11.65 6.59
CA ALA A 47 13.41 11.40 5.17
C ALA A 47 13.18 12.67 4.33
N ARG A 48 12.11 13.41 4.60
CA ARG A 48 11.80 14.66 3.90
C ARG A 48 12.93 15.68 4.09
N HIS A 49 13.39 15.87 5.32
CA HIS A 49 14.48 16.81 5.60
C HIS A 49 15.82 16.37 5.01
N ARG A 50 16.04 15.07 4.76
CA ARG A 50 17.28 14.57 4.11
C ARG A 50 17.23 14.66 2.60
N LEU A 51 16.07 14.38 2.00
CA LEU A 51 15.87 14.40 0.54
C LEU A 51 15.83 15.83 -0.02
N TRP A 52 15.15 16.74 0.67
CA TRP A 52 14.77 18.05 0.11
C TRP A 52 15.57 19.24 0.64
N GLN A 53 16.80 19.02 1.12
CA GLN A 53 17.64 20.14 1.61
C GLN A 53 17.91 21.19 0.53
N LEU A 54 18.07 20.74 -0.71
CA LEU A 54 18.21 21.57 -1.91
C LEU A 54 17.25 20.99 -2.95
N MET A 55 16.23 21.74 -3.35
CA MET A 55 15.27 21.29 -4.36
C MET A 55 15.80 21.65 -5.75
N PRO A 56 16.23 20.68 -6.57
CA PRO A 56 16.68 20.96 -7.93
C PRO A 56 15.48 21.34 -8.81
N SER A 57 15.75 22.05 -9.90
CA SER A 57 14.75 22.27 -10.95
C SER A 57 14.74 21.08 -11.90
N PHE A 58 13.55 20.62 -12.29
CA PHE A 58 13.36 19.53 -13.22
C PHE A 58 12.47 19.97 -14.39
N PRO A 59 12.74 19.48 -15.62
CA PRO A 59 11.97 19.85 -16.80
C PRO A 59 10.58 19.20 -16.84
N ASP A 60 10.42 18.04 -16.23
CA ASP A 60 9.16 17.28 -16.19
C ASP A 60 9.11 16.33 -14.97
N LEU A 61 7.97 15.64 -14.83
CA LEU A 61 7.73 14.70 -13.75
C LEU A 61 8.58 13.42 -13.85
N ALA A 62 8.96 13.00 -15.06
CA ALA A 62 9.76 11.81 -15.26
C ALA A 62 11.20 12.03 -14.74
N ALA A 63 11.82 13.15 -15.12
CA ALA A 63 13.12 13.56 -14.63
C ALA A 63 13.15 13.73 -13.10
N LEU A 64 12.06 14.21 -12.51
CA LEU A 64 11.91 14.27 -11.05
C LEU A 64 11.88 12.87 -10.42
N ASN A 65 11.11 11.94 -10.99
CA ASN A 65 11.00 10.57 -10.47
C ASN A 65 12.34 9.82 -10.57
N ASP A 66 13.04 9.94 -11.70
CA ASP A 66 14.36 9.33 -11.90
C ASP A 66 15.38 9.85 -10.88
N TRP A 67 15.39 11.17 -10.65
CA TRP A 67 16.24 11.78 -9.64
C TRP A 67 15.88 11.32 -8.22
N LEU A 68 14.58 11.23 -7.91
CA LEU A 68 14.10 10.78 -6.60
C LEU A 68 14.51 9.35 -6.30
N GLU A 69 14.34 8.45 -7.27
CA GLU A 69 14.74 7.05 -7.12
C GLU A 69 16.25 6.94 -6.83
N GLN A 70 17.07 7.59 -7.64
CA GLN A 70 18.53 7.59 -7.46
C GLN A 70 18.94 8.18 -6.12
N ARG A 71 18.34 9.30 -5.71
CA ARG A 71 18.66 9.94 -4.43
C ARG A 71 18.22 9.09 -3.24
N CYS A 72 17.06 8.44 -3.31
CA CYS A 72 16.59 7.51 -2.28
C CYS A 72 17.54 6.33 -2.09
N VAL A 73 17.99 5.71 -3.18
CA VAL A 73 18.95 4.59 -3.12
C VAL A 73 20.32 5.07 -2.61
N ALA A 74 20.80 6.23 -3.07
CA ALA A 74 22.08 6.79 -2.60
C ALA A 74 22.07 7.04 -1.08
N LEU A 75 20.94 7.53 -0.54
CA LEU A 75 20.76 7.76 0.90
C LEU A 75 20.91 6.49 1.73
N TRP A 76 20.70 5.28 1.17
CA TRP A 76 20.86 4.04 1.95
C TRP A 76 22.29 3.84 2.45
N THR A 77 23.29 4.40 1.77
CA THR A 77 24.69 4.35 2.21
C THR A 77 24.95 5.36 3.34
N GLU A 78 24.20 6.46 3.38
CA GLU A 78 24.35 7.53 4.39
C GLU A 78 23.60 7.21 5.69
N ILE A 79 22.54 6.39 5.63
CA ILE A 79 21.66 6.13 6.77
C ILE A 79 22.16 4.89 7.53
N PRO A 80 22.49 5.01 8.83
CA PRO A 80 22.81 3.84 9.66
C PRO A 80 21.57 2.97 9.85
N HIS A 81 21.75 1.65 9.79
CA HIS A 81 20.65 0.72 10.06
C HIS A 81 20.24 0.78 11.54
N ALA A 82 18.92 0.75 11.81
CA ALA A 82 18.40 1.03 13.15
C ALA A 82 18.76 -0.03 14.21
N ALA A 83 18.97 -1.28 13.78
CA ALA A 83 19.17 -2.42 14.68
C ALA A 83 20.45 -3.23 14.41
N LEU A 84 21.09 -3.04 13.26
CA LEU A 84 22.25 -3.82 12.82
C LEU A 84 23.42 -2.87 12.57
N PRO A 85 24.66 -3.33 12.71
CA PRO A 85 25.82 -2.51 12.38
C PRO A 85 25.87 -2.22 10.88
N GLY A 86 26.33 -1.02 10.52
CA GLY A 86 26.48 -0.58 9.13
C GLY A 86 25.37 0.34 8.64
N SER A 87 25.42 0.64 7.35
CA SER A 87 24.39 1.41 6.64
C SER A 87 23.23 0.52 6.19
N VAL A 88 22.11 1.13 5.80
CA VAL A 88 20.99 0.41 5.17
C VAL A 88 21.46 -0.33 3.91
N ALA A 89 22.38 0.26 3.14
CA ALA A 89 22.96 -0.37 1.95
C ALA A 89 23.77 -1.64 2.28
N ASP A 90 24.55 -1.62 3.37
CA ASP A 90 25.36 -2.78 3.79
C ASP A 90 24.48 -3.96 4.19
N VAL A 91 23.42 -3.69 4.97
CA VAL A 91 22.46 -4.72 5.40
C VAL A 91 21.69 -5.26 4.19
N TRP A 92 21.22 -4.38 3.29
CA TRP A 92 20.52 -4.78 2.07
C TRP A 92 21.37 -5.70 1.18
N ALA A 93 22.66 -5.36 0.99
CA ALA A 93 23.57 -6.18 0.20
C ALA A 93 23.79 -7.58 0.79
N ALA A 94 23.84 -7.69 2.12
CA ALA A 94 23.95 -8.97 2.81
C ALA A 94 22.65 -9.80 2.71
N GLU A 95 21.49 -9.16 2.85
CA GLU A 95 20.18 -9.84 2.82
C GLU A 95 19.79 -10.31 1.42
N GLN A 96 20.25 -9.63 0.36
CA GLN A 96 19.85 -9.93 -1.02
C GLN A 96 20.09 -11.39 -1.42
N ALA A 97 21.16 -12.02 -0.91
CA ALA A 97 21.48 -13.42 -1.18
C ALA A 97 20.49 -14.41 -0.51
N ALA A 98 19.77 -13.97 0.51
CA ALA A 98 18.79 -14.78 1.24
C ALA A 98 17.34 -14.56 0.75
N LEU A 99 17.10 -13.61 -0.16
CA LEU A 99 15.77 -13.30 -0.66
C LEU A 99 15.25 -14.38 -1.61
N MET A 100 13.97 -14.70 -1.48
CA MET A 100 13.26 -15.55 -2.43
C MET A 100 12.91 -14.75 -3.70
N PRO A 101 12.86 -15.41 -4.87
CA PRO A 101 12.33 -14.76 -6.07
C PRO A 101 10.89 -14.33 -5.86
N LEU A 102 10.52 -13.16 -6.40
CA LEU A 102 9.15 -12.66 -6.31
C LEU A 102 8.21 -13.62 -7.06
N PRO A 103 7.14 -14.13 -6.43
CA PRO A 103 6.16 -14.95 -7.11
C PRO A 103 5.36 -14.11 -8.13
N PRO A 104 4.61 -14.74 -9.05
CA PRO A 104 3.76 -14.03 -10.01
C PRO A 104 2.84 -13.03 -9.32
N ALA A 105 2.49 -11.93 -10.01
CA ALA A 105 1.63 -10.91 -9.43
C ALA A 105 0.29 -11.51 -8.97
N PHE A 106 -0.05 -11.28 -7.69
CA PHE A 106 -1.34 -11.66 -7.14
C PHE A 106 -2.44 -10.73 -7.65
N ASP A 107 -3.52 -11.32 -8.16
CA ASP A 107 -4.68 -10.56 -8.59
C ASP A 107 -5.52 -10.10 -7.37
N GLY A 108 -5.24 -8.91 -6.87
CA GLY A 108 -5.88 -8.35 -5.67
C GLY A 108 -7.33 -7.88 -5.83
N PHE A 109 -7.95 -7.95 -7.02
CA PHE A 109 -9.32 -7.47 -7.19
C PHE A 109 -10.39 -8.56 -6.97
N VAL A 110 -11.60 -8.11 -6.66
CA VAL A 110 -12.81 -8.93 -6.72
C VAL A 110 -13.66 -8.36 -7.85
N GLU A 111 -13.95 -9.21 -8.82
CA GLU A 111 -14.85 -8.89 -9.93
C GLU A 111 -16.25 -9.37 -9.59
N LEU A 112 -17.24 -8.49 -9.70
CA LEU A 112 -18.65 -8.82 -9.49
C LEU A 112 -19.42 -8.47 -10.75
N SER A 113 -20.00 -9.49 -11.39
CA SER A 113 -20.99 -9.28 -12.46
C SER A 113 -22.32 -8.84 -11.84
N LYS A 114 -22.79 -7.64 -12.16
CA LYS A 114 -24.10 -7.12 -11.70
C LYS A 114 -24.96 -6.65 -12.86
N ARG A 115 -26.29 -6.83 -12.72
CA ARG A 115 -27.27 -6.36 -13.70
C ARG A 115 -27.30 -4.83 -13.68
N VAL A 116 -27.08 -4.24 -14.85
CA VAL A 116 -27.22 -2.79 -15.06
C VAL A 116 -28.71 -2.46 -15.18
N SER A 117 -29.19 -1.43 -14.49
CA SER A 117 -30.55 -0.94 -14.68
C SER A 117 -30.73 -0.35 -16.09
N PRO A 118 -31.96 -0.19 -16.59
CA PRO A 118 -32.21 0.53 -17.84
C PRO A 118 -31.66 1.98 -17.84
N THR A 119 -31.39 2.54 -16.67
CA THR A 119 -30.78 3.87 -16.47
C THR A 119 -29.27 3.83 -16.29
N CYS A 120 -28.59 2.74 -16.67
CA CYS A 120 -27.14 2.60 -16.59
C CYS A 120 -26.58 2.67 -15.15
N LEU A 121 -27.40 2.32 -14.14
CA LEU A 121 -27.00 2.30 -12.73
C LEU A 121 -26.64 0.87 -12.29
N ILE A 122 -25.59 0.75 -11.47
CA ILE A 122 -25.20 -0.51 -10.81
C ILE A 122 -25.44 -0.36 -9.30
N SER A 123 -26.20 -1.29 -8.72
CA SER A 123 -26.43 -1.32 -7.26
C SER A 123 -25.38 -2.18 -6.57
N PHE A 124 -24.57 -1.57 -5.70
CA PHE A 124 -23.69 -2.28 -4.79
C PHE A 124 -24.40 -2.49 -3.45
N GLU A 125 -24.35 -3.70 -2.92
CA GLU A 125 -24.74 -3.95 -1.54
C GLU A 125 -23.46 -3.91 -0.72
N HIS A 126 -23.43 -3.06 0.30
CA HIS A 126 -22.31 -2.93 1.22
C HIS A 126 -22.79 -3.46 2.56
N GLU A 127 -22.01 -4.33 3.19
CA GLU A 127 -22.47 -5.05 4.39
C GLU A 127 -22.49 -4.23 5.69
N GLU A 128 -22.04 -2.96 5.73
CA GLU A 128 -22.14 -2.18 6.99
C GLU A 128 -22.59 -0.73 6.86
N ASP A 129 -22.88 -0.15 5.68
CA ASP A 129 -23.58 1.15 5.59
C ASP A 129 -24.27 1.29 4.22
N GLN A 130 -25.57 1.65 4.21
CA GLN A 130 -26.38 1.81 3.00
C GLN A 130 -26.01 3.07 2.20
N GLU A 131 -24.85 3.09 1.55
CA GLU A 131 -24.53 4.09 0.52
C GLU A 131 -24.57 3.47 -0.88
N THR A 132 -25.58 3.85 -1.66
CA THR A 132 -25.69 3.51 -3.09
C THR A 132 -24.74 4.38 -3.89
N ILE A 133 -23.60 3.84 -4.30
CA ILE A 133 -22.70 4.50 -5.25
C ILE A 133 -23.32 4.39 -6.65
N ARG A 134 -23.86 5.51 -7.17
CA ARG A 134 -24.40 5.59 -8.54
C ARG A 134 -23.27 5.87 -9.53
N GLY A 135 -22.75 4.84 -10.18
CA GLY A 135 -21.94 4.99 -11.39
C GLY A 135 -22.82 4.91 -12.64
N ILE A 136 -22.60 5.80 -13.62
CA ILE A 136 -23.21 5.71 -14.96
C ILE A 136 -22.34 4.77 -15.79
N VAL A 137 -22.88 3.64 -16.27
CA VAL A 137 -22.12 2.68 -17.08
C VAL A 137 -22.92 2.18 -18.29
N SER A 138 -22.26 2.10 -19.45
CA SER A 138 -22.87 1.71 -20.74
C SER A 138 -23.49 0.30 -20.70
N PRO A 139 -24.56 0.01 -21.49
CA PRO A 139 -25.45 -1.15 -21.29
C PRO A 139 -24.92 -2.51 -21.80
N THR A 140 -23.61 -2.74 -21.78
CA THR A 140 -23.02 -4.05 -22.11
C THR A 140 -22.43 -4.65 -20.83
N ASN A 141 -22.52 -5.97 -20.63
CA ASN A 141 -22.00 -6.68 -19.44
C ASN A 141 -20.71 -6.02 -18.89
N VAL A 142 -20.82 -5.39 -17.71
CA VAL A 142 -19.72 -4.61 -17.14
C VAL A 142 -18.98 -5.47 -16.12
N THR A 143 -17.71 -5.72 -16.42
CA THR A 143 -16.69 -6.11 -15.44
C THR A 143 -16.33 -4.89 -14.61
N ALA A 144 -16.72 -4.86 -13.34
CA ALA A 144 -16.31 -3.82 -12.40
C ALA A 144 -15.26 -4.38 -11.43
N SER A 145 -14.00 -4.00 -11.62
CA SER A 145 -12.90 -4.36 -10.74
C SER A 145 -12.82 -3.37 -9.57
N ARG A 146 -13.06 -3.84 -8.34
CA ARG A 146 -12.93 -3.00 -7.15
C ARG A 146 -11.52 -3.11 -6.58
N HIS A 147 -10.65 -2.14 -6.89
CA HIS A 147 -9.38 -1.98 -6.20
C HIS A 147 -9.61 -1.56 -4.74
N HIS A 148 -9.28 -2.44 -3.80
CA HIS A 148 -9.33 -2.13 -2.36
C HIS A 148 -8.07 -1.38 -1.93
N LEU A 149 -7.90 -0.14 -2.40
CA LEU A 149 -7.03 0.81 -1.71
C LEU A 149 -7.90 1.61 -0.74
N ARG A 150 -8.17 1.02 0.43
CA ARG A 150 -8.63 1.80 1.57
C ARG A 150 -7.40 2.52 2.12
N THR A 151 -7.27 3.81 1.81
CA THR A 151 -6.46 4.75 2.59
C THR A 151 -7.00 4.72 4.01
N ALA A 152 -6.25 4.12 4.93
CA ALA A 152 -6.49 4.26 6.36
C ALA A 152 -6.29 5.74 6.72
N ARG A 153 -7.34 6.35 7.29
CA ARG A 153 -7.27 7.67 7.94
C ARG A 153 -6.33 7.61 9.14
#